data_AF-A0A3S5X1Q6-F1
#
_entry.id   AF-A0A3S5X1Q6-F1
#
_cell.length_a   1.000
_cell.length_b   1.000
_cell.length_c   1.000
_cell.angle_alpha   90.00
_cell.angle_beta   90.00
_cell.angle_gamma   90.00
#
_symmetry.space_group_name_H-M   'P 1'
#
loop_
_entity.id
_entity.type
_entity.pdbx_description
1 polymer ?
#
loop_
_entity_poly.entity_id
_entity_poly.type
_entity_poly.pdbx_seq_one_letter_code
_entity_poly.pdbx_strand_id
1 'polypeptide(L)'
;MQSPVAIQSKKATFDVSLLQFGFKGFSELVQANMTMKNNGHTVQVDIVDTSLRTHGGGVTGGYKPVQFHFHWGADNTKGSEHVIDDHHYPMEMHIVHYSDRFQKIEDAIDKPDGLLVLGFFFEIGRHNIHFEEVFNYLENVAHKDDTTEIPPVIMERLVPIDLVHYYRYRGSLTTPPCYESVVWTVFTQPITNF
;
A
#
# COMPACT_ATOMS: atom_id res chain seq x y z
N MET A 1 -2.16 17.34 -8.69
CA MET A 1 -1.53 17.42 -7.36
C MET A 1 -0.56 16.26 -7.24
N GLN A 2 0.72 16.54 -6.98
CA GLN A 2 1.75 15.52 -6.81
C GLN A 2 1.75 14.92 -5.39
N SER A 3 2.23 13.68 -5.29
CA SER A 3 2.45 12.92 -4.06
C SER A 3 3.95 12.57 -3.90
N PRO A 4 4.44 12.30 -2.68
CA PRO A 4 3.72 12.29 -1.40
C PRO A 4 3.46 13.71 -0.87
N VAL A 5 2.72 13.81 0.24
CA VAL A 5 2.46 15.08 0.94
C VAL A 5 2.75 14.97 2.42
N ALA A 6 3.17 16.08 3.03
CA ALA A 6 3.15 16.23 4.48
C ALA A 6 1.72 16.53 4.94
N ILE A 7 1.16 15.65 5.74
CA ILE A 7 -0.20 15.74 6.28
C ILE A 7 -0.12 16.50 7.61
N GLN A 8 -0.85 17.61 7.69
CA GLN A 8 -1.02 18.35 8.94
C GLN A 8 -2.42 18.05 9.48
N SER A 9 -2.50 17.27 10.56
CA SER A 9 -3.77 16.78 11.13
C SER A 9 -4.75 17.93 11.42
N LYS A 10 -4.22 19.05 11.94
CA LYS A 10 -5.00 20.27 12.25
C LYS A 10 -5.58 20.98 11.03
N LYS A 11 -5.10 20.68 9.82
CA LYS A 11 -5.63 21.21 8.55
C LYS A 11 -6.54 20.21 7.84
N ALA A 12 -6.63 18.98 8.33
CA ALA A 12 -7.54 18.00 7.77
C ALA A 12 -8.99 18.36 8.10
N THR A 13 -9.88 18.10 7.15
CA THR A 13 -11.33 18.23 7.37
C THR A 13 -11.89 16.85 7.66
N PHE A 14 -12.59 16.71 8.78
CA PHE A 14 -13.29 15.48 9.09
C PHE A 14 -14.48 15.30 8.14
N ASP A 15 -14.56 14.12 7.53
CA ASP A 15 -15.61 13.78 6.58
C ASP A 15 -16.31 12.50 7.02
N VAL A 16 -17.56 12.65 7.46
CA VAL A 16 -18.42 11.55 7.94
C VAL A 16 -18.77 10.51 6.87
N SER A 17 -18.60 10.85 5.59
CA SER A 17 -18.83 9.92 4.48
C SER A 17 -17.67 8.94 4.26
N LEU A 18 -16.50 9.23 4.84
CA LEU A 18 -15.32 8.36 4.81
C LEU A 18 -15.47 7.24 5.85
N LEU A 19 -16.37 6.29 5.56
CA LEU A 19 -16.61 5.09 6.37
C LEU A 19 -15.44 4.09 6.27
N GLN A 20 -15.53 2.97 6.98
CA GLN A 20 -14.54 1.90 6.89
C GLN A 20 -14.45 1.31 5.46
N PHE A 21 -13.27 0.79 5.12
CA PHE A 21 -13.11 -0.04 3.93
C PHE A 21 -13.69 -1.44 4.15
N GLY A 22 -14.15 -2.05 3.07
CA GLY A 22 -14.44 -3.47 2.98
C GLY A 22 -13.40 -4.16 2.11
N PHE A 23 -12.89 -5.29 2.60
CA PHE A 23 -11.87 -6.10 1.92
C PHE A 23 -12.43 -7.50 1.64
N LYS A 24 -12.77 -7.77 0.39
CA LYS A 24 -13.25 -9.08 -0.05
C LYS A 24 -12.06 -9.99 -0.36
N GLY A 25 -12.03 -11.16 0.28
CA GLY A 25 -11.04 -12.21 0.04
C GLY A 25 -9.71 -12.03 0.77
N PHE A 26 -9.52 -10.93 1.52
CA PHE A 26 -8.26 -10.65 2.21
C PHE A 26 -8.03 -11.55 3.43
N SER A 27 -9.08 -12.14 3.99
CA SER A 27 -9.05 -13.05 5.14
C SER A 27 -8.67 -14.49 4.78
N GLU A 28 -8.58 -14.78 3.47
CA GLU A 28 -8.20 -16.10 2.95
C GLU A 28 -6.79 -16.03 2.34
N LEU A 29 -6.17 -17.19 2.11
CA LEU A 29 -4.96 -17.25 1.30
C LEU A 29 -5.27 -16.77 -0.13
N VAL A 30 -4.40 -15.94 -0.68
CA VAL A 30 -4.47 -15.58 -2.10
C VAL A 30 -4.40 -16.83 -2.99
N GLN A 31 -5.11 -16.82 -4.11
CA GLN A 31 -5.35 -18.03 -4.91
C GLN A 31 -4.15 -18.48 -5.77
N ALA A 32 -2.97 -17.88 -5.60
CA ALA A 32 -1.75 -18.22 -6.33
C ALA A 32 -0.50 -17.74 -5.59
N ASN A 33 0.65 -18.33 -5.93
CA ASN A 33 1.95 -17.78 -5.54
C ASN A 33 2.07 -16.32 -6.00
N MET A 34 2.83 -15.56 -5.22
CA MET A 34 3.10 -14.15 -5.51
C MET A 34 4.54 -14.01 -6.00
N THR A 35 4.82 -12.97 -6.76
CA THR A 35 6.17 -12.70 -7.27
C THR A 35 6.75 -11.50 -6.55
N MET A 36 7.80 -11.73 -5.76
CA MET A 36 8.63 -10.66 -5.19
C MET A 36 9.75 -10.31 -6.15
N LYS A 37 10.02 -9.02 -6.34
CA LYS A 37 11.09 -8.52 -7.19
C LYS A 37 11.77 -7.30 -6.61
N ASN A 38 13.06 -7.17 -6.86
CA ASN A 38 13.80 -5.94 -6.65
C ASN A 38 13.92 -5.21 -8.00
N ASN A 39 13.14 -4.16 -8.20
CA ASN A 39 13.14 -3.42 -9.47
C ASN A 39 14.25 -2.33 -9.53
N GLY A 40 15.20 -2.35 -8.59
CA GLY A 40 16.25 -1.36 -8.42
C GLY A 40 15.82 -0.08 -7.70
N HIS A 41 14.53 0.06 -7.39
CA HIS A 41 13.97 1.22 -6.68
C HIS A 41 13.22 0.83 -5.40
N THR A 42 12.63 -0.37 -5.37
CA THR A 42 11.89 -0.93 -4.25
C THR A 42 11.91 -2.46 -4.32
N VAL A 43 11.57 -3.10 -3.21
CA VAL A 43 11.02 -4.46 -3.23
C VAL A 43 9.52 -4.35 -3.51
N GLN A 44 9.06 -5.03 -4.54
CA GLN A 44 7.65 -5.08 -4.94
C GLN A 44 7.18 -6.53 -4.92
N VAL A 45 5.95 -6.78 -4.49
CA VAL A 45 5.30 -8.07 -4.55
C VAL A 45 4.04 -7.97 -5.40
N ASP A 46 3.99 -8.72 -6.50
CA ASP A 46 2.86 -8.75 -7.42
C ASP A 46 1.76 -9.70 -6.91
N ILE A 47 0.52 -9.22 -7.00
CA ILE A 47 -0.70 -9.95 -6.63
C ILE A 47 -1.42 -10.33 -7.91
N VAL A 48 -1.42 -11.63 -8.24
CA VAL A 48 -2.10 -12.16 -9.44
C VAL A 48 -3.54 -12.61 -9.16
N ASP A 49 -3.95 -12.67 -7.89
CA ASP A 49 -5.30 -13.05 -7.50
C ASP A 49 -6.32 -11.96 -7.87
N THR A 50 -7.04 -12.19 -8.95
CA THR A 50 -8.05 -11.28 -9.49
C THR A 50 -9.41 -11.39 -8.78
N SER A 51 -9.54 -12.19 -7.72
CA SER A 51 -10.77 -12.33 -6.93
C SER A 51 -10.88 -11.29 -5.79
N LEU A 52 -9.74 -10.74 -5.37
CA LEU A 52 -9.63 -9.78 -4.26
C LEU A 52 -10.24 -8.43 -4.61
N ARG A 53 -10.98 -7.81 -3.68
CA ARG A 53 -11.55 -6.47 -3.87
C ARG A 53 -11.45 -5.60 -2.64
N THR A 54 -11.15 -4.33 -2.86
CA THR A 54 -11.25 -3.24 -1.88
C THR A 54 -12.40 -2.32 -2.30
N HIS A 55 -13.29 -1.99 -1.37
CA HIS A 55 -14.43 -1.09 -1.61
C HIS A 55 -14.77 -0.30 -0.34
N GLY A 56 -15.73 0.62 -0.39
CA GLY A 56 -16.07 1.46 0.77
C GLY A 56 -15.08 2.62 0.92
N GLY A 57 -14.81 3.11 2.14
CA GLY A 57 -13.83 4.18 2.32
C GLY A 57 -14.17 5.49 1.59
N GLY A 58 -15.42 5.71 1.19
CA GLY A 58 -15.84 6.82 0.34
C GLY A 58 -15.39 6.74 -1.13
N VAL A 59 -14.79 5.64 -1.60
CA VAL A 59 -14.50 5.45 -3.03
C VAL A 59 -15.71 4.88 -3.77
N THR A 60 -15.84 5.20 -5.07
CA THR A 60 -16.94 4.69 -5.90
C THR A 60 -16.54 3.36 -6.54
N GLY A 61 -17.36 2.33 -6.33
CA GLY A 61 -17.13 1.00 -6.90
C GLY A 61 -16.06 0.20 -6.15
N GLY A 62 -15.55 -0.84 -6.80
CA GLY A 62 -14.49 -1.71 -6.29
C GLY A 62 -13.14 -1.42 -6.93
N TYR A 63 -12.09 -1.83 -6.24
CA TYR A 63 -10.70 -1.73 -6.67
C TYR A 63 -10.00 -3.07 -6.47
N LYS A 64 -9.18 -3.48 -7.44
CA LYS A 64 -8.43 -4.74 -7.39
C LYS A 64 -6.99 -4.46 -6.97
N PRO A 65 -6.47 -5.08 -5.90
CA PRO A 65 -5.05 -4.96 -5.58
C PRO A 65 -4.22 -5.65 -6.66
N VAL A 66 -3.08 -5.06 -7.01
CA VAL A 66 -2.17 -5.60 -8.05
C VAL A 66 -0.76 -5.79 -7.56
N GLN A 67 -0.33 -4.99 -6.59
CA GLN A 67 0.97 -5.12 -5.96
C GLN A 67 0.98 -4.40 -4.62
N PHE A 68 1.93 -4.78 -3.78
CA PHE A 68 2.42 -3.89 -2.73
C PHE A 68 3.93 -3.71 -2.82
N HIS A 69 4.42 -2.59 -2.32
CA HIS A 69 5.84 -2.26 -2.30
C HIS A 69 6.19 -1.41 -1.08
N PHE A 70 7.48 -1.25 -0.82
CA PHE A 70 7.99 -0.62 0.40
C PHE A 70 8.87 0.58 0.07
N HIS A 71 8.82 1.59 0.93
CA HIS A 71 9.74 2.71 0.95
C HIS A 71 10.44 2.71 2.30
N TRP A 72 11.76 2.74 2.32
CA TRP A 72 12.57 2.70 3.53
C TRP A 72 13.77 3.62 3.40
N GLY A 73 14.39 3.97 4.51
CA GLY A 73 15.57 4.81 4.53
C GLY A 73 16.84 4.08 4.94
N ALA A 74 17.88 4.87 5.20
CA ALA A 74 19.20 4.34 5.57
C ALA A 74 19.24 3.85 7.02
N ASP A 75 18.30 4.28 7.86
CA ASP A 75 18.22 3.91 9.27
C ASP A 75 16.77 3.88 9.77
N ASN A 76 16.60 3.61 11.06
CA ASN A 76 15.32 3.43 11.71
C ASN A 76 14.59 4.75 12.04
N THR A 77 15.07 5.90 11.58
CA THR A 77 14.51 7.22 11.92
C THR A 77 13.64 7.83 10.83
N LYS A 78 13.89 7.49 9.56
CA LYS A 78 13.18 8.06 8.41
C LYS A 78 13.29 7.15 7.19
N GLY A 79 12.15 6.89 6.53
CA GLY A 79 12.09 6.17 5.25
C GLY A 79 10.73 6.17 4.56
N SER A 80 9.66 6.52 5.28
CA SER A 80 8.34 6.83 4.71
C SER A 80 8.39 7.98 3.69
N GLU A 81 7.51 7.89 2.68
CA GLU A 81 7.28 8.97 1.72
C GLU A 81 6.37 10.04 2.33
N HIS A 82 5.28 9.63 2.98
CA HIS A 82 4.38 10.51 3.71
C HIS A 82 4.91 10.86 5.10
N VAL A 83 4.44 11.98 5.62
CA VAL A 83 4.77 12.51 6.95
C VAL A 83 3.49 12.99 7.59
N ILE A 84 3.24 12.66 8.86
CA ILE A 84 2.09 13.18 9.62
C ILE A 84 2.60 14.09 10.73
N ASP A 85 2.18 15.36 10.75
CA ASP A 85 2.57 16.33 11.78
C ASP A 85 4.09 16.37 12.04
N ASP A 86 4.86 16.42 10.94
CA ASP A 86 6.33 16.40 10.91
C ASP A 86 6.98 15.12 11.50
N HIS A 87 6.17 14.09 11.77
CA HIS A 87 6.64 12.78 12.19
C HIS A 87 6.96 11.88 10.99
N HIS A 88 8.21 11.44 10.93
CA HIS A 88 8.71 10.47 9.96
C HIS A 88 8.67 9.05 10.54
N TYR A 89 8.33 8.10 9.68
CA TYR A 89 8.39 6.67 9.98
C TYR A 89 9.57 6.00 9.25
N PRO A 90 10.20 4.96 9.82
CA PRO A 90 11.32 4.23 9.20
C PRO A 90 10.98 3.57 7.86
N MET A 91 9.73 3.17 7.65
CA MET A 91 9.29 2.52 6.42
C MET A 91 7.80 2.80 6.18
N GLU A 92 7.40 2.74 4.91
CA GLU A 92 6.01 2.83 4.46
C GLU A 92 5.73 1.77 3.41
N MET A 93 4.62 1.04 3.54
CA MET A 93 4.13 0.12 2.53
C MET A 93 2.97 0.75 1.77
N HIS A 94 2.99 0.60 0.46
CA HIS A 94 1.90 1.00 -0.42
C HIS A 94 1.26 -0.24 -1.05
N ILE A 95 -0.06 -0.41 -0.89
CA ILE A 95 -0.84 -1.40 -1.65
C ILE A 95 -1.56 -0.68 -2.79
N VAL A 96 -1.14 -0.98 -4.02
CA VAL A 96 -1.67 -0.35 -5.24
C VAL A 96 -2.83 -1.16 -5.77
N HIS A 97 -3.93 -0.45 -6.04
CA HIS A 97 -5.11 -1.02 -6.67
C HIS A 97 -5.51 -0.23 -7.91
N TYR A 98 -6.20 -0.89 -8.84
CA TYR A 98 -6.88 -0.22 -9.96
C TYR A 98 -8.39 -0.43 -9.92
N SER A 99 -9.14 0.55 -10.43
CA SER A 99 -10.60 0.54 -10.41
C SER A 99 -11.19 -0.59 -11.25
N ASP A 100 -12.22 -1.27 -10.72
CA ASP A 100 -12.99 -2.31 -11.41
C ASP A 100 -13.69 -1.83 -12.68
N ARG A 101 -13.73 -0.50 -12.91
CA ARG A 101 -14.19 0.10 -14.17
C ARG A 101 -13.35 -0.33 -15.38
N PHE A 102 -12.13 -0.82 -15.13
CA PHE A 102 -11.17 -1.21 -16.16
C PHE A 102 -10.86 -2.70 -16.08
N GLN A 103 -10.49 -3.29 -17.22
CA GLN A 103 -10.12 -4.71 -17.29
C GLN A 103 -8.70 -4.96 -16.77
N LYS A 104 -7.80 -4.00 -16.95
CA LYS A 104 -6.38 -4.07 -16.60
C LYS A 104 -5.87 -2.71 -16.12
N ILE A 105 -4.78 -2.70 -15.36
CA ILE A 105 -4.26 -1.48 -14.74
C ILE A 105 -3.80 -0.45 -15.77
N GLU A 106 -3.29 -0.88 -16.92
CA GLU A 106 -2.76 0.01 -17.97
C GLU A 106 -3.84 0.95 -18.52
N ASP A 107 -5.10 0.51 -18.51
CA ASP A 107 -6.24 1.31 -18.98
C ASP A 107 -6.72 2.31 -17.90
N ALA A 108 -6.35 2.08 -16.63
CA ALA A 108 -6.75 2.86 -15.47
C ALA A 108 -5.69 3.87 -15.01
N ILE A 109 -4.41 3.59 -15.29
CA ILE A 109 -3.25 4.21 -14.63
C ILE A 109 -3.19 5.74 -14.77
N ASP A 110 -3.76 6.30 -15.84
CA ASP A 110 -3.77 7.74 -16.15
C ASP A 110 -5.19 8.35 -16.04
N LYS A 111 -6.18 7.58 -15.58
CA LYS A 111 -7.58 8.00 -15.53
C LYS A 111 -7.96 8.57 -14.16
N PRO A 112 -8.84 9.57 -14.09
CA PRO A 112 -9.33 10.09 -12.81
C PRO A 112 -9.93 9.00 -11.93
N ASP A 113 -9.48 8.96 -10.67
CA ASP A 113 -9.84 7.93 -9.70
C ASP A 113 -9.60 6.49 -10.24
N GLY A 114 -8.66 6.33 -11.18
CA GLY A 114 -8.29 5.07 -11.80
C GLY A 114 -7.51 4.17 -10.87
N LEU A 115 -6.77 4.78 -9.93
CA LEU A 115 -5.98 4.08 -8.92
C LEU A 115 -6.45 4.43 -7.51
N LEU A 116 -6.36 3.45 -6.62
CA LEU A 116 -6.47 3.60 -5.18
C LEU A 116 -5.18 3.09 -4.56
N VAL A 117 -4.50 3.91 -3.77
CA VAL A 117 -3.30 3.48 -3.05
C VAL A 117 -3.55 3.60 -1.55
N LEU A 118 -3.33 2.50 -0.85
CA LEU A 118 -3.40 2.41 0.61
C LEU A 118 -1.97 2.49 1.17
N GLY A 119 -1.69 3.50 1.99
CA GLY A 119 -0.40 3.71 2.64
C GLY A 119 -0.43 3.31 4.11
N PHE A 120 0.57 2.53 4.52
CA PHE A 120 0.73 2.01 5.87
C PHE A 120 2.14 2.26 6.37
N PHE A 121 2.27 3.02 7.46
CA PHE A 121 3.56 3.25 8.09
C PHE A 121 4.02 2.04 8.89
N PHE A 122 5.33 1.94 9.10
CA PHE A 122 5.94 1.02 10.03
C PHE A 122 6.60 1.77 11.16
N GLU A 123 6.62 1.17 12.35
CA GLU A 123 7.40 1.66 13.48
C GLU A 123 8.25 0.53 14.07
N ILE A 124 9.37 0.90 14.69
CA ILE A 124 10.23 -0.05 15.40
C ILE A 124 9.50 -0.52 16.66
N GLY A 125 9.36 -1.82 16.85
CA GLY A 125 8.60 -2.32 17.99
C GLY A 125 8.51 -3.83 18.06
N ARG A 126 7.33 -4.35 18.38
CA ARG A 126 7.17 -5.81 18.46
C ARG A 126 7.33 -6.41 17.07
N HIS A 127 8.19 -7.42 16.98
CA HIS A 127 8.31 -8.29 15.81
C HIS A 127 6.95 -8.81 15.32
N ASN A 128 6.67 -8.66 14.04
CA ASN A 128 5.42 -9.08 13.43
C ASN A 128 5.61 -10.37 12.63
N ILE A 129 5.17 -11.48 13.23
CA ILE A 129 5.28 -12.82 12.65
C ILE A 129 4.60 -12.95 11.29
N HIS A 130 3.61 -12.12 10.98
CA HIS A 130 2.92 -12.17 9.70
C HIS A 130 3.77 -11.58 8.58
N PHE A 131 4.64 -10.63 8.89
CA PHE A 131 5.58 -10.08 7.90
C PHE A 131 6.73 -11.03 7.60
N GLU A 132 7.01 -12.04 8.44
CA GLU A 132 7.98 -13.10 8.11
C GLU A 132 7.57 -13.88 6.86
N GLU A 133 6.27 -14.05 6.62
CA GLU A 133 5.73 -14.73 5.42
C GLU A 133 6.23 -14.05 4.12
N VAL A 134 6.58 -12.77 4.19
CA VAL A 134 7.15 -11.98 3.08
C VAL A 134 8.66 -11.76 3.27
N PHE A 135 9.09 -11.31 4.45
CA PHE A 135 10.45 -10.80 4.69
C PHE A 135 11.52 -11.89 4.68
N ASN A 136 11.16 -13.15 4.93
CA ASN A 136 12.09 -14.28 4.81
C ASN A 136 12.61 -14.50 3.38
N TYR A 137 12.01 -13.86 2.38
CA TYR A 137 12.39 -13.97 0.98
C TYR A 137 13.24 -12.78 0.48
N LEU A 138 13.50 -11.77 1.31
CA LEU A 138 14.23 -10.56 0.89
C LEU A 138 15.66 -10.86 0.42
N GLU A 139 16.35 -11.82 1.04
CA GLU A 139 17.70 -12.22 0.62
C GLU A 139 17.74 -12.80 -0.80
N ASN A 140 16.63 -13.38 -1.27
CA ASN A 140 16.52 -13.89 -2.64
C ASN A 140 16.36 -12.80 -3.70
N VAL A 141 16.15 -11.55 -3.27
CA VAL A 141 16.03 -10.38 -4.16
C VAL A 141 17.01 -9.27 -3.76
N ALA A 142 18.18 -9.65 -3.27
CA ALA A 142 19.20 -8.72 -2.79
C ALA A 142 19.75 -7.81 -3.90
N HIS A 143 19.71 -8.23 -5.16
CA HIS A 143 20.23 -7.47 -6.29
C HIS A 143 19.12 -6.97 -7.21
N LYS A 144 19.43 -5.89 -7.92
CA LYS A 144 18.53 -5.32 -8.92
C LYS A 144 18.19 -6.37 -9.98
N ASP A 145 16.91 -6.39 -10.36
CA ASP A 145 16.28 -7.30 -11.32
C ASP A 145 16.13 -8.76 -10.84
N ASP A 146 16.53 -9.06 -9.59
CA ASP A 146 16.22 -10.33 -8.97
C ASP A 146 14.71 -10.50 -8.76
N THR A 147 14.25 -11.74 -8.91
CA THR A 147 12.85 -12.14 -8.69
C THR A 147 12.80 -13.46 -7.95
N THR A 148 11.83 -13.63 -7.07
CA THR A 148 11.55 -14.89 -6.39
C THR A 148 10.04 -15.10 -6.24
N GLU A 149 9.60 -16.35 -6.18
CA GLU A 149 8.22 -16.68 -5.82
C GLU A 149 8.10 -16.78 -4.30
N ILE A 150 7.01 -16.23 -3.76
CA ILE A 150 6.63 -16.42 -2.37
C ILE A 150 5.29 -17.16 -2.29
N PRO A 151 5.08 -18.01 -1.26
CA PRO A 151 3.81 -18.69 -1.04
C PRO A 151 2.65 -17.69 -0.88
N PRO A 152 1.40 -18.14 -1.10
CA PRO A 152 0.23 -17.35 -0.76
C PRO A 152 0.26 -16.85 0.68
N VAL A 153 -0.09 -15.58 0.87
CA VAL A 153 -0.25 -14.93 2.18
C VAL A 153 -1.71 -14.55 2.40
N ILE A 154 -2.08 -14.29 3.66
CA ILE A 154 -3.37 -13.70 4.01
C ILE A 154 -3.18 -12.17 4.08
N MET A 155 -3.72 -11.44 3.09
CA MET A 155 -3.50 -9.99 2.96
C MET A 155 -3.95 -9.18 4.17
N GLU A 156 -5.01 -9.61 4.86
CA GLU A 156 -5.49 -8.96 6.09
C GLU A 156 -4.45 -8.97 7.21
N ARG A 157 -3.51 -9.94 7.22
CA ARG A 157 -2.43 -10.01 8.21
C ARG A 157 -1.29 -9.03 7.95
N LEU A 158 -1.24 -8.44 6.76
CA LEU A 158 -0.22 -7.47 6.34
C LEU A 158 -0.67 -6.02 6.53
N VAL A 159 -1.81 -5.78 7.16
CA VAL A 159 -2.36 -4.45 7.45
C VAL A 159 -2.67 -4.31 8.95
N PRO A 160 -2.71 -3.09 9.50
CA PRO A 160 -3.09 -2.88 10.90
C PRO A 160 -4.55 -3.24 11.17
N ILE A 161 -4.89 -3.41 12.44
CA ILE A 161 -6.26 -3.72 12.89
C ILE A 161 -7.17 -2.49 12.73
N ASP A 162 -6.65 -1.30 13.02
CA ASP A 162 -7.37 -0.05 12.87
C ASP A 162 -7.29 0.45 11.42
N LEU A 163 -8.37 0.20 10.69
CA LEU A 163 -8.59 0.67 9.33
C LEU A 163 -9.71 1.72 9.25
N VAL A 164 -10.05 2.35 10.38
CA VAL A 164 -11.07 3.42 10.43
C VAL A 164 -10.46 4.81 10.59
N HIS A 165 -9.23 4.91 11.08
CA HIS A 165 -8.49 6.17 11.15
C HIS A 165 -7.50 6.31 9.98
N TYR A 166 -7.80 7.22 9.08
CA TYR A 166 -6.98 7.50 7.91
C TYR A 166 -7.19 8.93 7.39
N TYR A 167 -6.23 9.39 6.58
CA TYR A 167 -6.35 10.59 5.78
C TYR A 167 -6.63 10.24 4.32
N ARG A 168 -7.42 11.08 3.64
CA ARG A 168 -7.80 10.93 2.24
C ARG A 168 -7.40 12.16 1.44
N TYR A 169 -6.76 11.96 0.29
CA TYR A 169 -6.55 13.02 -0.69
C TYR A 169 -6.45 12.46 -2.12
N ARG A 170 -6.63 13.33 -3.12
CA ARG A 170 -6.33 13.00 -4.53
C ARG A 170 -4.93 13.49 -4.85
N GLY A 171 -4.10 12.60 -5.38
CA GLY A 171 -2.69 12.87 -5.63
C GLY A 171 -2.19 12.16 -6.88
N SER A 172 -0.91 11.81 -6.89
CA SER A 172 -0.26 11.16 -8.02
C SER A 172 0.41 9.84 -7.64
N LEU A 173 0.90 9.11 -8.64
CA LEU A 173 2.01 8.17 -8.41
C LEU A 173 3.22 8.94 -7.86
N THR A 174 3.98 8.29 -6.96
CA THR A 174 5.21 8.84 -6.38
C THR A 174 6.45 8.54 -7.24
N THR A 175 6.26 7.76 -8.31
CA THR A 175 7.29 7.45 -9.30
C THR A 175 6.83 7.84 -10.71
N PRO A 176 7.76 8.14 -11.65
CA PRO A 176 7.40 8.46 -13.03
C PRO A 176 6.50 7.41 -13.67
N PRO A 177 5.47 7.82 -14.44
CA PRO A 177 5.25 9.16 -14.99
C PRO A 177 4.42 10.10 -14.08
N CYS A 178 4.25 9.79 -12.79
CA CYS A 178 3.61 10.67 -11.81
C CYS A 178 2.16 11.08 -12.17
N TYR A 179 1.40 10.16 -12.77
CA TYR A 179 0.01 10.42 -13.15
C TYR A 179 -0.84 10.82 -11.94
N GLU A 180 -1.62 11.89 -12.10
CA GLU A 180 -2.50 12.46 -11.08
C GLU A 180 -3.87 11.75 -11.05
N SER A 181 -3.82 10.42 -11.02
CA SER A 181 -4.96 9.49 -11.12
C SER A 181 -5.28 8.80 -9.79
N VAL A 182 -4.53 9.12 -8.73
CA VAL A 182 -4.50 8.34 -7.49
C VAL A 182 -5.42 8.93 -6.43
N VAL A 183 -6.30 8.08 -5.90
CA VAL A 183 -6.97 8.31 -4.61
C VAL A 183 -6.11 7.71 -3.51
N TRP A 184 -5.48 8.55 -2.70
CA TRP A 184 -4.63 8.13 -1.59
C TRP A 184 -5.44 7.94 -0.31
N THR A 185 -5.16 6.85 0.41
CA THR A 185 -5.64 6.61 1.76
C THR A 185 -4.45 6.27 2.64
N VAL A 186 -4.11 7.16 3.57
CA VAL A 186 -2.95 6.99 4.46
C VAL A 186 -3.45 6.67 5.86
N PHE A 187 -3.25 5.44 6.31
CA PHE A 187 -3.71 4.97 7.62
C PHE A 187 -2.81 5.48 8.74
N THR A 188 -3.40 5.82 9.88
CA THR A 188 -2.67 6.45 10.99
C THR A 188 -2.08 5.46 11.99
N GLN A 189 -2.60 4.23 12.06
CA GLN A 189 -2.02 3.20 12.90
C GLN A 189 -0.81 2.58 12.17
N PRO A 190 0.42 2.72 12.70
CA PRO A 190 1.58 2.06 12.13
C PRO A 190 1.56 0.55 12.42
N ILE A 191 2.25 -0.19 11.57
CA ILE A 191 2.57 -1.60 11.76
C ILE A 191 3.87 -1.67 12.58
N THR A 192 3.81 -2.25 13.77
CA THR A 192 5.02 -2.55 14.54
C THR A 192 5.75 -3.71 13.89
N ASN A 193 7.04 -3.56 13.65
CA ASN A 193 7.94 -4.64 13.25
C ASN A 193 9.35 -4.31 13.79
N PHE A 194 10.31 -5.24 13.79
CA PHE A 194 11.70 -5.08 14.30
C PHE A 194 11.92 -5.33 15.79
#